data_AF-A0A8J4BWR0-F1
#
_entry.id   AF-A0A8J4BWR0-F1
#
_cell.length_a   1.000
_cell.length_b   1.000
_cell.length_c   1.000
_cell.angle_alpha   90.00
_cell.angle_beta   90.00
_cell.angle_gamma   90.00
#
_symmetry.space_group_name_H-M   'P 1'
#
loop_
_entity.id
_entity.type
_entity.pdbx_description
1 polymer ?
#
loop_
_entity_poly.entity_id
_entity_poly.type
_entity_poly.pdbx_seq_one_letter_code
_entity_poly.pdbx_strand_id
1 'polypeptide(L)'
;MFSGKDVPAVGVSIGIEWVFAIMGQQVRERAAASGRPVRAIETEVLVASIGTGLQVRRMELCAALWSAGVRAEFGYKPNPKMPDNLGFCHENAVPYMVLFEEDELAKGVVKIKDMDAHQEETVPLQQLVPELLQRLEKRKGQLAQAEAAGGSAAAGEPPAATETAPGVVDG
;
A
#
# COMPACT_ATOMS: atom_id res chain seq x y z
N MET A 1 18.64 15.34 -50.74
CA MET A 1 18.55 16.68 -50.12
C MET A 1 17.13 16.87 -49.64
N PHE A 2 16.86 16.71 -48.34
CA PHE A 2 15.56 17.05 -47.78
C PHE A 2 15.35 18.56 -47.98
N SER A 3 14.19 18.91 -48.53
CA SER A 3 13.74 20.26 -48.89
C SER A 3 14.31 21.34 -47.95
N GLY A 4 15.02 22.34 -48.49
CA GLY A 4 15.59 23.49 -47.75
C GLY A 4 14.55 24.44 -47.16
N LYS A 5 13.58 23.89 -46.44
CA LYS A 5 12.54 24.60 -45.70
C LYS A 5 12.85 24.43 -44.22
N ASP A 6 12.98 25.54 -43.51
CA ASP A 6 13.07 25.55 -42.06
C ASP A 6 11.77 24.97 -41.47
N VAL A 7 11.93 23.94 -40.66
CA VAL A 7 10.82 23.34 -39.91
C VAL A 7 10.98 23.78 -38.46
N PRO A 8 10.05 24.59 -37.91
CA PRO A 8 10.12 24.97 -36.51
C PRO A 8 9.97 23.73 -35.64
N ALA A 9 10.93 23.52 -34.73
CA ALA A 9 10.95 22.39 -33.83
C ALA A 9 11.08 22.89 -32.38
N VAL A 10 10.27 22.32 -31.50
CA VAL A 10 10.39 22.45 -30.04
C VAL A 10 10.45 21.06 -29.44
N GLY A 11 11.31 20.87 -28.45
CA GLY A 11 11.47 19.62 -27.72
C GLY A 11 11.51 19.89 -26.23
N VAL A 12 10.85 19.02 -25.46
CA VAL A 12 10.94 19.00 -24.00
C VAL A 12 11.57 17.67 -23.60
N SER A 13 12.50 17.72 -22.65
CA SER A 13 13.07 16.54 -22.01
C SER A 13 12.72 16.58 -20.52
N ILE A 14 12.23 15.46 -19.99
CA ILE A 14 11.95 15.29 -18.57
C ILE A 14 12.86 14.17 -18.06
N GLY A 15 13.74 14.52 -17.11
CA GLY A 15 14.62 13.55 -16.46
C GLY A 15 13.84 12.70 -15.47
N ILE A 16 13.70 11.41 -15.74
CA ILE A 16 12.93 10.49 -14.89
C ILE A 16 13.53 10.34 -13.48
N GLU A 17 14.85 10.49 -13.35
CA GLU A 17 15.55 10.42 -12.07
C GLU A 17 15.10 11.52 -11.10
N TRP A 18 14.94 12.76 -11.60
CA TRP A 18 14.46 13.88 -10.79
C TRP A 18 12.99 13.72 -10.40
N VAL A 19 12.18 13.17 -11.30
CA VAL A 19 10.79 12.83 -10.98
C VAL A 19 10.74 11.82 -9.84
N PHE A 20 11.52 10.74 -9.90
CA PHE A 20 11.55 9.75 -8.83
C PHE A 20 12.14 10.27 -7.52
N ALA A 21 13.16 11.13 -7.57
CA ALA A 21 13.74 11.73 -6.36
C ALA A 21 12.69 12.56 -5.59
N ILE A 22 11.96 13.43 -6.30
CA ILE A 22 10.92 14.28 -5.71
C ILE A 22 9.76 13.42 -5.21
N MET A 23 9.27 12.46 -6.02
CA MET A 23 8.19 11.55 -5.61
C MET A 23 8.58 10.73 -4.37
N GLY A 24 9.82 10.21 -4.33
CA GLY A 24 10.32 9.43 -3.22
C GLY A 24 10.40 10.24 -1.92
N GLN A 25 10.83 11.50 -1.99
CA GLN A 25 10.81 12.41 -0.84
C GLN A 25 9.38 12.65 -0.34
N GLN A 26 8.45 13.01 -1.23
CA GLN A 26 7.05 13.24 -0.87
C GLN A 26 6.40 12.01 -0.21
N VAL A 27 6.68 10.81 -0.74
CA VAL A 27 6.15 9.56 -0.18
C VAL A 27 6.72 9.29 1.23
N ARG A 28 8.01 9.59 1.46
CA ARG A 28 8.64 9.45 2.80
C ARG A 28 8.11 10.47 3.80
N GLU A 29 7.88 11.71 3.37
CA GLU A 29 7.29 12.75 4.21
C GLU A 29 5.86 12.40 4.62
N ARG A 30 5.04 11.92 3.67
CA ARG A 30 3.68 11.42 3.96
C ARG A 30 3.68 10.23 4.90
N ALA A 31 4.61 9.30 4.71
CA ALA A 31 4.81 8.16 5.60
C ALA A 31 5.17 8.60 7.03
N ALA A 32 6.06 9.59 7.17
CA ALA A 32 6.43 10.15 8.46
C ALA A 32 5.26 10.88 9.14
N ALA A 33 4.48 11.67 8.39
CA ALA A 33 3.32 12.40 8.91
C ALA A 33 2.18 11.47 9.35
N SER A 34 1.97 10.37 8.62
CA SER A 34 0.92 9.38 8.94
C SER A 34 1.36 8.31 9.95
N GLY A 35 2.65 8.26 10.30
CA GLY A 35 3.23 7.24 11.18
C GLY A 35 3.21 5.83 10.59
N ARG A 36 3.10 5.69 9.26
CA ARG A 36 2.98 4.39 8.58
C ARG A 36 4.14 4.19 7.59
N PRO A 37 4.68 2.97 7.48
CA PRO A 37 5.76 2.69 6.53
C PRO A 37 5.26 2.78 5.09
N VAL A 38 6.18 3.15 4.19
CA VAL A 38 5.93 3.06 2.74
C VAL A 38 5.81 1.59 2.38
N ARG A 39 4.67 1.21 1.80
CA ARG A 39 4.37 -0.18 1.46
C ARG A 39 4.90 -0.51 0.07
N ALA A 40 5.56 -1.66 -0.05
CA ALA A 40 5.97 -2.20 -1.35
C ALA A 40 4.83 -2.94 -2.07
N ILE A 41 3.78 -3.34 -1.34
CA ILE A 41 2.61 -4.04 -1.88
C ILE A 41 1.34 -3.23 -1.64
N GLU A 42 0.39 -3.38 -2.56
CA GLU A 42 -0.92 -2.71 -2.46
C GLU A 42 -2.00 -3.56 -1.77
N THR A 43 -1.64 -4.76 -1.28
CA THR A 43 -2.57 -5.70 -0.66
C THR A 43 -3.31 -5.07 0.51
N GLU A 44 -4.62 -5.11 0.47
CA GLU A 44 -5.50 -4.56 1.51
C GLU A 44 -5.96 -5.63 2.48
N VAL A 45 -6.14 -6.86 1.99
CA VAL A 45 -6.70 -7.96 2.79
C VAL A 45 -5.86 -9.22 2.61
N LEU A 46 -5.37 -9.81 3.69
CA LEU A 46 -4.82 -11.16 3.66
C LEU A 46 -5.91 -12.17 4.04
N VAL A 47 -6.17 -13.16 3.19
CA VAL A 47 -7.06 -14.28 3.48
C VAL A 47 -6.22 -15.44 4.02
N ALA A 48 -6.42 -15.72 5.30
CA ALA A 48 -5.74 -16.76 6.05
C ALA A 48 -6.76 -17.79 6.56
N SER A 49 -6.31 -19.05 6.66
CA SER A 49 -7.12 -20.12 7.23
C SER A 49 -6.29 -20.91 8.22
N ILE A 50 -6.95 -21.48 9.23
CA ILE A 50 -6.31 -22.37 10.21
C ILE A 50 -6.82 -23.78 9.96
N GLY A 51 -5.89 -24.73 9.82
CA GLY A 51 -6.20 -26.13 9.53
C GLY A 51 -5.76 -26.59 8.14
N THR A 52 -5.95 -27.89 7.88
CA THR A 52 -5.51 -28.56 6.67
C THR A 52 -6.60 -28.57 5.59
N GLY A 53 -6.22 -28.46 4.32
CA GLY A 53 -7.15 -28.66 3.19
C GLY A 53 -8.03 -27.45 2.84
N LEU A 54 -7.91 -26.32 3.54
CA LEU A 54 -8.71 -25.12 3.30
C LEU A 54 -8.21 -24.21 2.17
N GLN A 55 -7.21 -24.65 1.40
CA GLN A 55 -6.61 -23.85 0.34
C GLN A 55 -7.62 -23.44 -0.74
N VAL A 56 -8.47 -24.38 -1.18
CA VAL A 56 -9.51 -24.10 -2.18
C VAL A 56 -10.47 -23.01 -1.68
N ARG A 57 -10.85 -23.08 -0.40
CA ARG A 57 -11.73 -22.07 0.21
C ARG A 57 -11.08 -20.69 0.30
N ARG A 58 -9.76 -20.61 0.60
CA ARG A 58 -9.03 -19.33 0.55
C ARG A 58 -9.06 -18.73 -0.86
N MET A 59 -8.87 -19.57 -1.88
CA MET A 59 -8.90 -19.14 -3.29
C MET A 59 -10.28 -18.61 -3.68
N GLU A 60 -11.35 -19.32 -3.31
CA GLU A 60 -12.73 -18.89 -3.58
C GLU A 60 -13.05 -17.55 -2.91
N LEU A 61 -12.65 -17.38 -1.65
CA LEU A 61 -12.82 -16.12 -0.90
C LEU A 61 -12.04 -14.97 -1.55
N CYS A 62 -10.78 -15.19 -1.92
CA CYS A 62 -9.99 -14.19 -2.65
C CYS A 62 -10.63 -13.84 -3.99
N ALA A 63 -11.14 -14.81 -4.75
CA ALA A 63 -11.82 -14.56 -6.01
C ALA A 63 -13.09 -13.70 -5.82
N ALA A 64 -13.85 -13.94 -4.74
CA ALA A 64 -15.01 -13.11 -4.40
C ALA A 64 -14.59 -11.66 -4.05
N LEU A 65 -13.51 -11.49 -3.29
CA LEU A 65 -12.96 -10.16 -2.96
C LEU A 65 -12.44 -9.42 -4.20
N TRP A 66 -11.73 -10.11 -5.09
CA TRP A 66 -11.25 -9.54 -6.35
C TRP A 66 -12.39 -9.13 -7.27
N SER A 67 -13.47 -9.91 -7.32
CA SER A 67 -14.68 -9.56 -8.09
C SER A 67 -15.34 -8.27 -7.59
N ALA A 68 -15.14 -7.94 -6.31
CA ALA A 68 -15.59 -6.69 -5.70
C ALA A 68 -14.56 -5.55 -5.76
N GLY A 69 -13.41 -5.76 -6.40
CA GLY A 69 -12.34 -4.76 -6.52
C GLY A 69 -11.47 -4.60 -5.26
N VAL A 70 -11.57 -5.51 -4.30
CA VAL A 70 -10.72 -5.50 -3.10
C VAL A 70 -9.40 -6.19 -3.42
N ARG A 71 -8.28 -5.54 -3.10
CA ARG A 71 -6.94 -6.12 -3.30
C ARG A 71 -6.64 -7.13 -2.20
N ALA A 72 -6.99 -8.40 -2.45
CA ALA A 72 -6.74 -9.48 -1.52
C ALA A 72 -5.59 -10.40 -1.95
N GLU A 73 -4.90 -11.01 -1.00
CA GLU A 73 -3.91 -12.08 -1.23
C GLU A 73 -4.12 -13.23 -0.25
N PHE A 74 -3.55 -14.40 -0.54
CA PHE A 74 -3.57 -15.55 0.35
C PHE A 74 -2.22 -16.28 0.32
N GLY A 75 -1.88 -16.97 1.41
CA GLY A 75 -0.68 -17.80 1.47
C GLY A 75 -0.75 -19.04 0.57
N TYR A 76 0.28 -19.24 -0.25
CA TYR A 76 0.39 -20.38 -1.18
C TYR A 76 0.68 -21.72 -0.51
N LYS A 77 1.16 -21.71 0.74
CA LYS A 77 1.40 -22.94 1.51
C LYS A 77 0.06 -23.65 1.75
N PRO A 78 -0.04 -24.98 1.61
CA PRO A 78 -1.28 -25.71 1.88
C PRO A 78 -1.81 -25.49 3.31
N ASN A 79 -0.91 -25.49 4.29
CA ASN A 79 -1.20 -25.26 5.70
C ASN A 79 -0.31 -24.12 6.26
N PRO A 80 -0.66 -22.85 6.01
CA PRO A 80 0.10 -21.73 6.52
C PRO A 80 -0.12 -21.61 8.04
N LYS A 81 0.98 -21.48 8.80
CA LYS A 81 0.86 -21.30 10.25
C LYS A 81 0.41 -19.88 10.57
N MET A 82 -0.38 -19.71 11.63
CA MET A 82 -0.88 -18.40 12.05
C MET A 82 0.24 -17.35 12.27
N PRO A 83 1.38 -17.69 12.90
CA PRO A 83 2.50 -16.74 13.04
C PRO A 83 3.09 -16.30 11.70
N ASP A 84 3.13 -17.17 10.68
CA ASP A 84 3.63 -16.81 9.34
C ASP A 84 2.70 -15.77 8.69
N ASN A 85 1.38 -15.94 8.82
CA ASN A 85 0.39 -15.00 8.27
C ASN A 85 0.46 -13.64 8.99
N LEU A 86 0.55 -13.65 10.33
CA LEU A 86 0.72 -12.42 11.10
C LEU A 86 2.03 -11.71 10.75
N GLY A 87 3.14 -12.47 10.64
CA GLY A 87 4.43 -11.94 10.21
C GLY A 87 4.34 -11.26 8.84
N PHE A 88 3.70 -11.92 7.87
CA PHE A 88 3.48 -11.34 6.54
C PHE A 88 2.65 -10.04 6.60
N CYS A 89 1.57 -9.99 7.38
CA CYS A 89 0.76 -8.79 7.55
C CYS A 89 1.56 -7.65 8.19
N HIS A 90 2.40 -7.93 9.19
CA HIS A 90 3.22 -6.93 9.86
C HIS A 90 4.33 -6.39 8.94
N GLU A 91 5.09 -7.27 8.28
CA GLU A 91 6.18 -6.89 7.38
C GLU A 91 5.68 -6.04 6.21
N ASN A 92 4.51 -6.37 5.66
CA ASN A 92 3.94 -5.69 4.51
C ASN A 92 2.90 -4.63 4.87
N ALA A 93 2.70 -4.36 6.16
CA ALA A 93 1.69 -3.45 6.70
C ALA A 93 0.28 -3.63 6.06
N VAL A 94 -0.15 -4.88 5.91
CA VAL A 94 -1.50 -5.21 5.41
C VAL A 94 -2.53 -4.83 6.48
N PRO A 95 -3.55 -4.03 6.15
CA PRO A 95 -4.43 -3.47 7.18
C PRO A 95 -5.45 -4.47 7.74
N TYR A 96 -5.95 -5.39 6.90
CA TYR A 96 -6.96 -6.34 7.33
C TYR A 96 -6.53 -7.78 7.03
N MET A 97 -6.89 -8.68 7.93
CA MET A 97 -6.73 -10.11 7.72
C MET A 97 -8.08 -10.81 7.94
N VAL A 98 -8.48 -11.64 7.00
CA VAL A 98 -9.65 -12.52 7.13
C VAL A 98 -9.18 -13.89 7.57
N LEU A 99 -9.76 -14.40 8.64
CA LEU A 99 -9.43 -15.67 9.28
C LEU A 99 -10.66 -16.57 9.29
N PHE A 100 -10.47 -17.83 8.92
CA PHE A 100 -11.51 -18.84 9.06
C PHE A 100 -10.89 -20.22 9.29
N GLU A 101 -11.64 -21.07 9.97
CA GLU A 101 -11.34 -22.48 10.15
C GLU A 101 -12.53 -23.29 9.65
N GLU A 102 -12.44 -24.62 9.72
CA GLU A 102 -13.48 -25.51 9.19
C GLU A 102 -14.81 -25.34 9.96
N ASP A 103 -14.75 -25.13 11.27
CA ASP A 103 -15.91 -24.94 12.13
C ASP A 103 -16.62 -23.60 11.89
N GLU A 104 -15.89 -22.50 11.71
CA GLU A 104 -16.48 -21.21 11.36
C GLU A 104 -17.13 -21.25 9.97
N LEU A 105 -16.47 -21.91 9.02
CA LEU A 105 -17.00 -22.02 7.67
C LEU A 105 -18.29 -22.86 7.64
N ALA A 106 -18.35 -23.94 8.42
CA ALA A 106 -19.57 -24.74 8.59
C ALA A 106 -20.73 -23.93 9.19
N LYS A 107 -20.43 -22.95 10.06
CA LYS A 107 -21.39 -22.01 10.65
C LYS A 107 -21.70 -20.82 9.76
N GLY A 108 -21.03 -20.69 8.61
CA GLY A 108 -21.22 -19.58 7.67
C GLY A 108 -20.69 -18.24 8.18
N VAL A 109 -19.70 -18.25 9.08
CA VAL A 109 -19.08 -17.04 9.64
C VAL A 109 -17.59 -17.00 9.34
N VAL A 110 -17.01 -15.81 9.37
CA VAL A 110 -15.57 -15.55 9.17
C VAL A 110 -15.14 -14.45 10.15
N LYS A 111 -13.86 -14.44 10.52
CA LYS A 111 -13.30 -13.41 11.42
C LYS A 111 -12.52 -12.39 10.61
N ILE A 112 -12.76 -11.11 10.85
CA ILE A 112 -11.96 -10.02 10.31
C ILE A 112 -11.10 -9.47 11.45
N LYS A 113 -9.79 -9.52 11.26
CA LYS A 113 -8.79 -8.91 12.16
C LYS A 113 -8.33 -7.59 11.57
N ASP A 114 -8.47 -6.52 12.34
CA ASP A 114 -7.84 -5.24 12.08
C ASP A 114 -6.41 -5.28 12.61
N MET A 115 -5.42 -5.10 11.72
CA MET A 115 -4.00 -5.17 12.08
C MET A 115 -3.51 -3.87 12.72
N ASP A 116 -4.18 -2.74 12.48
CA ASP A 116 -3.86 -1.46 13.10
C ASP A 116 -4.45 -1.43 14.53
N ALA A 117 -5.74 -1.76 14.67
CA ALA A 117 -6.47 -1.73 15.95
C ALA A 117 -6.29 -2.99 16.82
N HIS A 118 -5.72 -4.07 16.25
CA HIS A 118 -5.56 -5.38 16.91
C HIS A 118 -6.88 -6.01 17.38
N GLN A 119 -8.01 -5.61 16.80
CA GLN A 119 -9.34 -6.10 17.12
C GLN A 119 -9.77 -7.21 16.16
N GLU A 120 -10.53 -8.17 16.66
CA GLU A 120 -11.10 -9.26 15.88
C GLU A 120 -12.62 -9.23 15.98
N GLU A 121 -13.29 -9.31 14.84
CA GLU A 121 -14.75 -9.31 14.77
C GLU A 121 -15.24 -10.46 13.91
N THR A 122 -16.30 -11.13 14.36
CA THR A 122 -16.91 -12.24 13.62
C THR A 122 -18.06 -11.70 12.78
N VAL A 123 -18.00 -11.95 11.48
CA VAL A 123 -18.95 -11.44 10.48
C VAL A 123 -19.52 -12.63 9.68
N PRO A 124 -20.81 -12.62 9.32
CA PRO A 124 -21.36 -13.61 8.40
C PRO A 124 -20.63 -13.60 7.06
N LEU A 125 -20.40 -14.78 6.46
CA LEU A 125 -19.70 -14.92 5.19
C LEU A 125 -20.33 -14.09 4.06
N GLN A 126 -21.66 -13.97 4.06
CA GLN A 126 -22.40 -13.19 3.06
C GLN A 126 -22.19 -11.68 3.22
N GLN A 127 -21.83 -11.22 4.41
CA GLN A 127 -21.61 -9.81 4.71
C GLN A 127 -20.12 -9.41 4.68
N LEU A 128 -19.21 -10.38 4.48
CA LEU A 128 -17.76 -10.15 4.46
C LEU A 128 -17.35 -9.04 3.47
N VAL A 129 -17.79 -9.15 2.21
CA VAL A 129 -17.42 -8.21 1.14
C VAL A 129 -17.91 -6.79 1.42
N PRO A 130 -19.22 -6.53 1.69
CA PRO A 130 -19.68 -5.17 1.96
C PRO A 130 -19.04 -4.59 3.23
N GLU A 131 -18.84 -5.39 4.26
CA GLU A 131 -18.19 -4.97 5.51
C GLU A 131 -16.73 -4.53 5.25
N LEU A 132 -15.96 -5.32 4.50
CA LEU A 132 -14.59 -4.96 4.14
C LEU A 132 -14.52 -3.71 3.28
N LEU A 133 -15.42 -3.54 2.31
CA LEU A 133 -15.48 -2.32 1.50
C LEU A 133 -15.73 -1.08 2.35
N GLN A 134 -16.69 -1.14 3.28
CA GLN A 134 -16.97 -0.03 4.20
C GLN A 134 -15.76 0.30 5.08
N ARG A 135 -15.09 -0.72 5.63
CA ARG A 135 -13.87 -0.54 6.45
C ARG A 135 -12.73 0.07 5.63
N LEU A 136 -12.53 -0.40 4.41
CA LEU A 136 -11.50 0.12 3.51
C LEU A 136 -11.78 1.57 3.11
N GLU A 137 -13.02 1.92 2.79
CA GLU A 137 -13.40 3.31 2.47
C GLU A 137 -13.22 4.23 3.68
N LYS A 138 -13.65 3.81 4.87
CA LYS A 138 -13.41 4.56 6.12
C LYS A 138 -11.91 4.77 6.36
N ARG A 139 -11.09 3.74 6.13
CA ARG A 139 -9.63 3.82 6.25
C ARG A 139 -9.03 4.79 5.23
N LYS A 140 -9.46 4.76 3.96
CA LYS A 140 -9.03 5.72 2.93
C LYS A 140 -9.35 7.16 3.34
N GLY A 141 -10.55 7.40 3.88
CA GLY A 141 -10.96 8.72 4.39
C GLY A 141 -10.08 9.20 5.54
N GLN A 142 -9.73 8.32 6.48
CA GLN A 142 -8.82 8.64 7.59
C GLN A 142 -7.39 8.94 7.11
N LEU A 143 -6.90 8.21 6.10
CA LEU A 143 -5.60 8.44 5.48
C LEU A 143 -5.52 9.81 4.81
N ALA A 144 -6.53 10.16 4.01
CA ALA A 144 -6.59 11.46 3.34
C ALA A 144 -6.62 12.64 4.33
N GLN A 145 -7.30 12.50 5.47
CA GLN A 145 -7.34 13.52 6.52
C GLN A 145 -6.00 13.66 7.26
N ALA A 146 -5.30 12.55 7.52
CA ALA A 146 -3.97 12.58 8.13
C ALA A 146 -2.93 13.26 7.23
N GLU A 147 -3.01 13.04 5.92
CA GLU A 147 -2.14 13.70 4.93
C GLU A 147 -2.40 15.22 4.86
N ALA A 148 -3.66 15.66 4.94
CA ALA A 148 -4.01 17.08 4.91
C ALA A 148 -3.54 17.84 6.17
N ALA A 149 -3.56 17.19 7.34
CA ALA A 149 -3.10 17.80 8.60
C ALA A 149 -1.56 17.93 8.68
N GLY A 150 -0.81 17.07 7.98
CA GLY A 150 0.66 17.09 7.93
C GLY A 150 1.28 18.14 7.01
N GLY A 151 0.48 18.86 6.22
CA GLY A 151 0.96 19.77 5.15
C GLY A 151 1.38 21.18 5.57
N SER A 152 1.42 21.54 6.86
CA SER A 152 1.63 22.92 7.31
C SER A 152 3.03 23.23 7.88
N ALA A 153 4.01 22.33 7.81
CA ALA A 153 5.32 22.60 8.41
C ALA A 153 6.49 22.02 7.59
N ALA A 154 6.92 22.75 6.56
CA ALA A 154 8.32 22.90 6.15
C ALA A 154 8.43 23.73 4.85
N ALA A 155 8.35 25.06 4.97
CA ALA A 155 9.07 25.92 4.05
C ALA A 155 10.56 25.84 4.43
N GLY A 156 11.23 24.76 4.00
CA GLY A 156 12.67 24.62 4.12
C GLY A 156 13.35 25.40 3.01
N GLU A 157 14.01 26.48 3.40
CA GLU A 157 14.89 27.30 2.59
C GLU A 157 15.79 26.45 1.66
N PRO A 158 15.99 26.82 0.38
CA PRO A 158 16.86 26.05 -0.51
C PRO A 158 18.29 26.08 0.02
N PRO A 159 19.05 24.97 -0.07
CA PRO A 159 20.43 24.94 0.39
C PRO A 159 21.26 25.95 -0.41
N ALA A 160 21.89 26.89 0.31
CA ALA A 160 22.80 27.86 -0.26
C ALA A 160 23.92 27.14 -1.03
N ALA A 161 23.96 27.37 -2.34
CA ALA A 161 25.07 26.93 -3.18
C ALA A 161 26.33 27.67 -2.75
N THR A 162 27.26 26.97 -2.11
CA THR A 162 28.61 27.49 -1.83
C THR A 162 29.37 27.54 -3.15
N GLU A 163 29.49 28.74 -3.71
CA GLU A 163 30.32 29.07 -4.85
C GLU A 163 31.79 29.03 -4.41
N THR A 164 32.51 27.95 -4.73
CA THR A 164 33.98 27.92 -4.63
C THR A 164 34.58 28.41 -5.94
N ALA A 165 35.04 29.66 -5.93
CA ALA A 165 35.82 30.24 -7.01
C ALA A 165 37.14 29.47 -7.22
N PRO A 166 37.54 29.15 -8.47
CA PRO A 166 38.88 28.65 -8.74
C PRO A 166 39.88 29.81 -8.65
N GLY A 167 40.87 29.66 -7.77
CA GLY A 167 41.95 30.60 -7.57
C GLY A 167 42.76 30.82 -8.86
N VAL A 168 42.98 32.09 -9.17
CA VAL A 168 43.97 32.56 -10.14
C VAL A 168 45.36 32.18 -9.61
N VAL A 169 46.09 31.39 -10.38
CA VAL A 169 47.53 31.21 -10.25
C VAL A 169 48.21 32.36 -11.00
N ASP A 170 48.76 33.32 -10.24
CA ASP A 170 49.69 34.32 -10.76
C ASP A 170 51.04 33.67 -11.10
N GLY A 171 51.69 34.23 -12.14
CA GLY A 171 52.90 33.73 -12.78
C GLY A 171 54.24 34.06 -12.11
#